data_AF-A0A0U1L4X4-F1
#
_entry.id   AF-A0A0U1L4X4-F1
#
_cell.length_a   1.000
_cell.length_b   1.000
_cell.length_c   1.000
_cell.angle_alpha   90.00
_cell.angle_beta   90.00
_cell.angle_gamma   90.00
#
_symmetry.space_group_name_H-M   'P 1'
#
loop_
_entity.id
_entity.type
_entity.pdbx_description
1 polymer ?
#
loop_
_entity_poly.entity_id
_entity_poly.type
_entity_poly.pdbx_seq_one_letter_code
_entity_poly.pdbx_strand_id
1 'polypeptide(L)'
;MAVLHQQLERKKNGTYLLTNVMDMTPAMRLAKQYRDHSNGFTGDRGMQCAAIIPNWMWAWNPWLMEARKARAAGNEAEFMKNFKKFLKLYPEFKVAQNL
;
A
#
# COMPACT_ATOMS: atom_id res chain seq x y z
N MET A 1 11.96 -7.76 -1.02
CA MET A 1 11.34 -7.21 -2.24
C MET A 1 12.13 -7.77 -3.40
N ALA A 2 11.47 -8.38 -4.38
CA ALA A 2 12.12 -8.85 -5.60
C ALA A 2 11.53 -8.09 -6.79
N VAL A 3 12.40 -7.48 -7.60
CA VAL A 3 12.03 -6.98 -8.92
C VAL A 3 12.02 -8.19 -9.84
N LEU A 4 10.85 -8.57 -10.33
CA LEU A 4 10.66 -9.71 -11.23
C LEU A 4 11.09 -9.39 -12.65
N HIS A 5 10.84 -8.15 -13.07
CA HIS A 5 11.23 -7.65 -14.38
C HIS A 5 11.49 -6.15 -14.31
N GLN A 6 12.49 -5.70 -15.04
CA GLN A 6 12.83 -4.29 -15.16
C GLN A 6 13.11 -3.98 -16.63
N GLN A 7 12.48 -2.93 -17.13
CA GLN A 7 12.67 -2.45 -18.50
C GLN A 7 12.90 -0.94 -18.50
N LEU A 8 13.90 -0.50 -19.27
CA LEU A 8 14.18 0.92 -19.49
C LEU A 8 13.97 1.24 -20.97
N GLU A 9 13.07 2.17 -21.26
CA GLU A 9 12.77 2.62 -22.62
C GLU A 9 13.15 4.09 -22.80
N ARG A 10 13.84 4.41 -23.89
CA ARG A 10 14.07 5.81 -24.29
C ARG A 10 12.94 6.26 -25.22
N LYS A 11 12.20 7.29 -24.83
CA LYS A 11 11.14 7.88 -25.63
C LYS A 11 11.71 8.85 -26.67
N LYS A 12 10.97 9.05 -27.77
CA LYS A 12 11.34 9.96 -28.88
C LYS A 12 11.58 11.42 -28.42
N ASN A 13 10.98 11.84 -27.32
CA ASN A 13 11.15 13.17 -26.72
C ASN A 13 12.38 13.29 -25.80
N GLY A 14 13.27 12.29 -25.78
CA GLY A 14 14.48 12.29 -24.95
C GLY A 14 14.28 11.87 -23.50
N THR A 15 13.04 11.57 -23.07
CA THR A 15 12.77 11.05 -21.71
C THR A 15 13.03 9.55 -21.62
N TYR A 16 13.34 9.07 -20.41
CA TYR A 16 13.46 7.64 -20.12
C TYR A 16 12.25 7.19 -19.30
N LEU A 17 11.71 6.01 -19.63
CA LEU A 17 10.67 5.33 -18.89
C LEU A 17 11.25 4.06 -18.26
N LEU A 18 11.24 3.98 -16.94
CA LEU A 18 11.60 2.78 -16.18
C LEU A 18 10.31 2.06 -15.76
N THR A 19 10.15 0.82 -16.22
CA THR A 19 9.04 -0.06 -15.86
C THR A 19 9.56 -1.17 -14.98
N ASN A 20 9.05 -1.26 -13.75
CA ASN A 20 9.39 -2.31 -12.79
C ASN A 20 8.16 -3.18 -12.52
N VAL A 21 8.33 -4.50 -12.66
CA VAL A 21 7.38 -5.50 -12.17
C VAL A 21 7.92 -6.01 -10.84
N MET A 22 7.14 -5.83 -9.77
CA MET A 22 7.55 -6.19 -8.41
C MET A 22 6.72 -7.34 -7.87
N ASP A 23 7.36 -8.24 -7.14
CA ASP A 23 6.68 -9.29 -6.41
C ASP A 23 5.97 -8.73 -5.17
N MET A 24 4.64 -8.82 -5.17
CA MET A 24 3.75 -8.41 -4.08
C MET A 24 3.32 -9.57 -3.18
N THR A 25 3.58 -10.81 -3.58
CA THR A 25 3.05 -12.01 -2.91
C THR A 25 3.41 -12.08 -1.43
N PRO A 26 4.63 -11.73 -0.97
CA PRO A 26 4.95 -11.78 0.46
C PRO A 26 4.06 -10.86 1.31
N ALA A 27 3.77 -9.66 0.81
CA ALA A 27 2.97 -8.67 1.52
C ALA A 27 1.49 -9.05 1.53
N MET A 28 0.97 -9.54 0.40
CA MET A 28 -0.39 -10.07 0.31
C MET A 28 -0.60 -11.28 1.23
N ARG A 29 0.37 -12.20 1.27
CA ARG A 29 0.31 -13.37 2.16
C ARG A 29 0.29 -12.95 3.62
N LEU A 30 1.11 -11.96 4.00
CA LEU A 30 1.12 -11.44 5.35
C LEU A 30 -0.19 -10.76 5.72
N ALA A 31 -0.76 -9.96 4.81
CA ALA A 31 -2.09 -9.36 4.99
C ALA A 31 -3.17 -10.43 5.20
N LYS A 32 -3.13 -11.52 4.42
CA LYS A 32 -4.02 -12.66 4.59
C LYS A 32 -3.83 -13.34 5.95
N GLN A 33 -2.59 -13.61 6.35
CA GLN A 33 -2.29 -14.23 7.65
C GLN A 33 -2.83 -13.42 8.83
N TYR A 34 -2.64 -12.10 8.82
CA TYR A 34 -3.21 -11.23 9.86
C TYR A 34 -4.74 -11.23 9.85
N ARG A 35 -5.34 -11.24 8.66
CA ARG A 35 -6.80 -11.33 8.52
C ARG A 35 -7.34 -12.64 9.12
N ASP A 36 -6.69 -13.77 8.82
CA ASP A 36 -7.15 -15.10 9.23
C ASP A 36 -6.85 -15.40 10.70
N HIS A 37 -5.69 -14.98 11.22
CA HIS A 37 -5.23 -15.40 12.56
C HIS A 37 -5.59 -14.43 13.68
N SER A 38 -5.75 -13.14 13.38
CA SER A 38 -6.03 -12.14 14.42
C SER A 38 -7.34 -11.38 14.21
N ASN A 39 -8.17 -11.77 13.22
CA ASN A 39 -9.32 -10.98 12.76
C ASN A 39 -8.95 -9.51 12.46
N GLY A 40 -7.67 -9.28 12.14
CA GLY A 40 -7.10 -7.95 11.94
C GLY A 40 -6.76 -7.18 13.21
N PHE A 41 -6.73 -7.78 14.40
CA PHE A 41 -6.27 -7.11 15.63
C PHE A 41 -4.76 -7.28 15.83
N THR A 42 -4.14 -6.32 16.52
CA THR A 42 -2.70 -6.31 16.82
C THR A 42 -2.45 -5.93 18.27
N GLY A 43 -1.57 -6.69 18.93
CA GLY A 43 -1.17 -6.52 20.34
C GLY A 43 -2.30 -6.77 21.35
N ASP A 44 -1.97 -6.63 22.64
CA ASP A 44 -2.91 -6.86 23.76
C ASP A 44 -3.98 -5.76 23.91
N ARG A 45 -3.88 -4.66 23.12
CA ARG A 45 -4.71 -3.45 23.27
C ARG A 45 -5.80 -3.26 22.20
N GLY A 46 -6.14 -4.30 21.43
CA GLY A 46 -7.32 -4.25 20.56
C GLY A 46 -7.23 -3.25 19.39
N MET A 47 -6.03 -2.86 18.95
CA MET A 47 -5.89 -2.01 17.77
C MET A 47 -6.08 -2.84 16.50
N GLN A 48 -7.01 -2.40 15.63
CA GLN A 48 -7.25 -3.06 14.36
C GLN A 48 -6.23 -2.61 13.30
N CYS A 49 -5.42 -3.54 12.81
CA CYS A 49 -4.60 -3.35 11.62
C CYS A 49 -5.51 -3.17 10.40
N ALA A 50 -5.45 -1.98 9.81
CA ALA A 50 -6.25 -1.65 8.65
C ALA A 50 -5.76 -2.37 7.38
N ALA A 51 -4.45 -2.38 7.17
CA ALA A 51 -3.81 -2.96 6.00
C ALA A 51 -2.32 -3.23 6.25
N ILE A 52 -1.74 -4.16 5.49
CA ILE A 52 -0.30 -4.42 5.45
C ILE A 52 0.22 -3.98 4.08
N ILE A 53 0.94 -2.87 4.07
CA ILE A 53 1.38 -2.21 2.84
C ILE A 53 2.91 -2.12 2.86
N PRO A 54 3.61 -2.60 1.84
CA PRO A 54 5.05 -2.42 1.73
C PRO A 54 5.47 -0.94 1.78
N ASN A 55 6.52 -0.63 2.52
CA ASN A 55 7.01 0.76 2.71
C ASN A 55 7.25 1.51 1.40
N TRP A 56 7.73 0.82 0.36
CA TRP A 56 8.00 1.43 -0.94
C TRP A 56 6.73 1.88 -1.68
N MET A 57 5.56 1.26 -1.43
CA MET A 57 4.32 1.70 -2.06
C MET A 57 3.94 3.12 -1.61
N TRP A 58 4.34 3.52 -0.39
CA TRP A 58 4.16 4.89 0.11
C TRP A 58 5.00 5.93 -0.63
N ALA A 59 6.02 5.50 -1.38
CA ALA A 59 6.87 6.39 -2.15
C ALA A 59 6.38 6.61 -3.59
N TRP A 60 5.58 5.70 -4.15
CA TRP A 60 5.22 5.72 -5.57
C TRP A 60 3.72 5.67 -5.84
N ASN A 61 2.91 5.11 -4.93
CA ASN A 61 1.46 5.07 -5.14
C ASN A 61 0.86 6.46 -4.86
N PRO A 62 0.15 7.08 -5.82
CA PRO A 62 -0.35 8.44 -5.66
C PRO A 62 -1.26 8.61 -4.44
N TRP A 63 -2.12 7.64 -4.14
CA TRP A 63 -3.04 7.73 -3.00
C TRP A 63 -2.33 7.61 -1.66
N LEU A 64 -1.31 6.76 -1.56
CA LEU A 64 -0.52 6.63 -0.33
C LEU A 64 0.39 7.84 -0.11
N MET A 65 0.92 8.42 -1.18
CA MET A 65 1.69 9.67 -1.10
C MET A 65 0.84 10.81 -0.56
N GLU A 66 -0.37 11.00 -1.09
CA GLU A 66 -1.30 12.03 -0.61
C GLU A 66 -1.80 11.74 0.81
N ALA A 67 -2.07 10.48 1.14
CA ALA A 67 -2.37 10.08 2.52
C ALA A 67 -1.22 10.47 3.46
N ARG A 68 0.04 10.17 3.10
CA ARG A 68 1.22 10.53 3.91
C ARG A 68 1.34 12.04 4.12
N LYS A 69 1.08 12.85 3.09
CA LYS A 69 1.06 14.32 3.20
C LYS A 69 -0.06 14.79 4.13
N ALA A 70 -1.26 14.26 3.98
CA ALA A 70 -2.41 14.60 4.83
C ALA A 70 -2.13 14.26 6.30
N ARG A 71 -1.53 13.10 6.58
CA ARG A 71 -1.12 12.72 7.94
C ARG A 71 -0.08 13.66 8.53
N ALA A 72 0.92 14.07 7.74
CA ALA A 72 1.92 15.04 8.19
C ALA A 72 1.31 16.41 8.50
N ALA A 73 0.22 16.78 7.82
CA ALA A 73 -0.55 17.99 8.08
C ALA A 73 -1.61 17.84 9.20
N GLY A 74 -1.71 16.68 9.86
CA GLY A 74 -2.73 16.42 10.88
C GLY A 74 -4.16 16.27 10.35
N ASN A 75 -4.34 16.15 9.03
CA ASN A 75 -5.66 16.00 8.40
C ASN A 75 -6.03 14.52 8.29
N GLU A 76 -6.61 13.97 9.37
CA GLU A 76 -7.00 12.57 9.44
C GLU A 76 -8.11 12.21 8.45
N ALA A 77 -9.04 13.12 8.16
CA ALA A 77 -10.12 12.88 7.20
C ALA A 77 -9.59 12.66 5.77
N GLU A 78 -8.67 13.52 5.33
CA GLU A 78 -8.04 13.40 4.01
C GLU A 78 -7.08 12.21 3.95
N PHE A 79 -6.41 11.87 5.05
CA PHE A 79 -5.66 10.62 5.18
C PHE A 79 -6.58 9.42 4.92
N MET A 80 -7.68 9.30 5.67
CA MET A 80 -8.60 8.17 5.58
C MET A 80 -9.24 8.07 4.20
N LYS A 81 -9.62 9.19 3.58
CA LYS A 81 -10.17 9.24 2.22
C LYS A 81 -9.20 8.67 1.19
N ASN A 82 -7.94 9.11 1.19
CA ASN A 82 -6.95 8.63 0.23
C ASN A 82 -6.52 7.19 0.53
N PHE A 83 -6.44 6.82 1.80
CA PHE A 83 -6.17 5.46 2.22
C PHE A 83 -7.27 4.47 1.78
N LYS A 84 -8.55 4.84 1.88
CA LYS A 84 -9.67 4.04 1.37
C LYS A 84 -9.65 3.90 -0.16
N LYS A 85 -9.28 4.96 -0.89
CA LYS A 85 -9.10 4.88 -2.36
C LYS A 85 -8.02 3.87 -2.74
N PHE A 86 -6.91 3.86 -2.00
CA PHE A 86 -5.87 2.84 -2.18
C PHE A 86 -6.44 1.43 -1.95
N LEU A 87 -7.07 1.17 -0.81
CA LEU A 87 -7.60 -0.17 -0.48
C LEU A 87 -8.72 -0.63 -1.40
N LYS A 88 -9.47 0.29 -2.03
CA LYS A 88 -10.45 -0.05 -3.05
C LYS A 88 -9.80 -0.60 -4.33
N LEU A 89 -8.63 -0.08 -4.70
CA LEU A 89 -7.88 -0.54 -5.88
C LEU A 89 -7.02 -1.77 -5.60
N TYR A 90 -6.56 -1.90 -4.35
CA TYR A 90 -5.65 -2.98 -3.92
C TYR A 90 -6.20 -3.71 -2.68
N PRO A 91 -7.36 -4.38 -2.78
CA PRO A 91 -8.03 -5.03 -1.65
C PRO A 91 -7.21 -6.17 -1.01
N GLU A 92 -6.24 -6.71 -1.72
CA GLU A 92 -5.31 -7.74 -1.26
C GLU A 92 -4.46 -7.30 -0.06
N PHE A 93 -4.21 -6.00 0.11
CA PHE A 93 -3.47 -5.48 1.27
C PHE A 93 -4.38 -5.18 2.47
N LYS A 94 -5.71 -5.18 2.28
CA LYS A 94 -6.67 -4.90 3.36
C LYS A 94 -6.58 -5.99 4.43
N VAL A 95 -6.63 -5.62 5.70
CA VAL A 95 -6.66 -6.56 6.83
C VAL A 95 -7.98 -6.45 7.57
N ALA A 96 -8.38 -5.23 7.93
CA ALA A 96 -9.66 -4.98 8.59
C ALA A 96 -10.85 -5.19 7.64
N GLN A 97 -11.90 -5.84 8.12
CA GLN A 97 -13.13 -6.02 7.32
C GLN A 97 -13.91 -4.70 7.16
N ASN A 98 -13.89 -3.82 8.18
CA ASN A 98 -14.76 -2.64 8.29
C ASN A 98 -14.08 -1.29 7.98
N LEU A 99 -13.16 -1.25 7.01
CA LEU A 99 -12.58 0.01 6.49
C LEU A 99 -13.24 0.50 5.21
#